data_AF-A0A8J6UUJ1-F1
#
_entry.id   AF-A0A8J6UUJ1-F1
#
_cell.length_a   1.000
_cell.length_b   1.000
_cell.length_c   1.000
_cell.angle_alpha   90.00
_cell.angle_beta   90.00
_cell.angle_gamma   90.00
#
_symmetry.space_group_name_H-M   'P 1'
#
loop_
_entity.id
_entity.type
_entity.pdbx_description
1 polymer ?
#
loop_
_entity_poly.entity_id
_entity_poly.type
_entity_poly.pdbx_seq_one_letter_code
_entity_poly.pdbx_strand_id
1 'polypeptide(L)'
;MNSMSQNPVPNSESVADALIADLRQEGQLINLILQGCIELRWAIGPEEQDIARAMIYNAFETYALERGMSLAAAEQFCEQHLEDLIQDILAVL
;
A
#
# COMPACT_ATOMS: atom_id res chain seq x y z
N MET A 1 -35.13 43.87 0.39
CA MET A 1 -35.28 42.41 0.25
C MET A 1 -33.93 41.88 -0.23
N ASN A 2 -33.02 41.57 0.69
CA ASN A 2 -31.72 40.99 0.34
C ASN A 2 -31.75 39.51 0.74
N SER A 3 -32.01 38.64 -0.24
CA SER A 3 -31.80 37.21 -0.11
C SER A 3 -30.29 36.97 -0.11
N MET A 4 -29.71 36.76 1.07
CA MET A 4 -28.36 36.24 1.20
C MET A 4 -28.35 34.83 0.60
N SER A 5 -27.66 34.70 -0.54
CA SER A 5 -27.30 33.42 -1.13
C SER A 5 -26.43 32.66 -0.13
N GLN A 6 -26.97 31.60 0.46
CA GLN A 6 -26.20 30.65 1.25
C GLN A 6 -25.25 29.94 0.30
N ASN A 7 -23.97 30.31 0.35
CA ASN A 7 -22.92 29.50 -0.26
C ASN A 7 -22.89 28.17 0.50
N PRO A 8 -23.00 27.01 -0.17
CA PRO A 8 -22.81 25.74 0.51
C PRO A 8 -21.37 25.69 1.02
N VAL A 9 -21.22 25.43 2.32
CA VAL A 9 -19.92 25.15 2.94
C VAL A 9 -19.33 23.95 2.19
N PRO A 10 -18.11 24.05 1.65
CA PRO A 10 -17.51 22.94 0.91
C PRO A 10 -17.41 21.74 1.84
N ASN A 11 -17.95 20.60 1.38
CA ASN A 11 -17.92 19.32 2.07
C ASN A 11 -16.49 19.00 2.51
N SER A 12 -16.23 19.11 3.81
CA SER A 12 -15.16 18.37 4.44
C SER A 12 -15.57 16.89 4.40
N GLU A 13 -15.13 16.14 3.39
CA GLU A 13 -14.81 14.74 3.67
C GLU A 13 -13.94 14.77 4.93
N SER A 14 -14.39 14.10 5.99
CA SER A 14 -13.75 14.31 7.28
C SER A 14 -12.30 13.84 7.17
N VAL A 15 -11.36 14.51 7.85
CA VAL A 15 -9.94 14.09 7.86
C VAL A 15 -9.80 12.60 8.22
N ALA A 16 -10.75 12.06 9.00
CA ALA A 16 -10.82 10.64 9.32
C ALA A 16 -11.16 9.76 8.09
N ASP A 17 -12.04 10.20 7.20
CA ASP A 17 -12.39 9.44 5.99
C ASP A 17 -11.22 9.38 5.01
N ALA A 18 -10.49 10.50 4.84
CA ALA A 18 -9.26 10.54 4.06
C ALA A 18 -8.20 9.60 4.64
N LEU A 19 -7.98 9.65 5.96
CA LEU A 19 -7.06 8.75 6.64
C LEU A 19 -7.45 7.26 6.48
N ILE A 20 -8.75 6.94 6.54
CA ILE A 20 -9.23 5.56 6.33
C ILE A 20 -8.97 5.11 4.89
N ALA A 21 -9.15 6.00 3.90
CA ALA A 21 -8.86 5.70 2.52
C ALA A 21 -7.36 5.42 2.31
N ASP A 22 -6.49 6.27 2.86
CA ASP A 22 -5.04 6.11 2.79
C ASP A 22 -4.59 4.77 3.40
N LEU A 23 -5.10 4.43 4.59
CA LEU A 23 -4.76 3.15 5.26
C LEU A 23 -5.24 1.92 4.48
N ARG A 24 -6.41 2.01 3.83
CA ARG A 24 -6.91 0.92 2.97
C ARG A 24 -6.05 0.72 1.75
N GLN A 25 -5.59 1.81 1.13
CA GLN A 25 -4.69 1.77 -0.01
C GLN A 25 -3.34 1.17 0.37
N GLU A 26 -2.75 1.58 1.50
CA GLU A 26 -1.52 0.96 2.03
C GLU A 26 -1.71 -0.54 2.23
N GLY A 27 -2.82 -0.96 2.85
CA GLY A 27 -3.12 -2.38 3.06
C GLY A 27 -3.24 -3.17 1.76
N GLN A 28 -3.77 -2.58 0.68
CA GLN A 28 -3.87 -3.24 -0.63
C GLN A 28 -2.49 -3.48 -1.25
N LEU A 29 -1.59 -2.48 -1.20
CA LEU A 29 -0.23 -2.61 -1.74
C LEU A 29 0.58 -3.66 -0.98
N ILE A 30 0.51 -3.65 0.35
CA ILE A 30 1.18 -4.66 1.19
C ILE A 30 0.65 -6.07 0.88
N ASN A 31 -0.67 -6.23 0.77
CA ASN A 31 -1.26 -7.53 0.43
C ASN A 31 -0.81 -8.03 -0.95
N LEU A 32 -0.65 -7.13 -1.93
CA LEU A 32 -0.17 -7.50 -3.26
C LEU A 32 1.29 -7.99 -3.22
N ILE A 33 2.15 -7.32 -2.44
CA ILE A 33 3.55 -7.73 -2.21
C ILE A 33 3.56 -9.14 -1.58
N LEU A 34 2.79 -9.34 -0.51
CA LEU A 34 2.71 -10.63 0.18
C LEU A 34 2.20 -11.74 -0.74
N GLN A 35 1.14 -11.48 -1.52
CA GLN A 35 0.62 -12.44 -2.49
C GLN A 35 1.67 -12.79 -3.53
N GLY A 36 2.35 -11.80 -4.11
CA GLY A 36 3.41 -12.02 -5.08
C GLY A 36 4.56 -12.87 -4.52
N CYS A 37 4.97 -12.64 -3.27
CA CYS A 37 5.97 -13.47 -2.59
C CYS A 37 5.51 -14.92 -2.37
N ILE A 38 4.24 -15.12 -2.03
CA ILE A 38 3.65 -16.47 -1.88
C ILE A 38 3.60 -17.18 -3.23
N GLU A 39 3.08 -16.53 -4.27
CA GLU A 39 3.03 -17.10 -5.63
C GLU A 39 4.44 -17.44 -6.14
N LEU A 40 5.42 -16.55 -5.93
CA LEU A 40 6.81 -16.79 -6.33
C LEU A 40 7.41 -18.02 -5.64
N ARG A 41 7.03 -18.28 -4.38
CA ARG A 41 7.48 -19.47 -3.64
C ARG A 41 6.92 -20.77 -4.23
N TRP A 42 5.71 -20.74 -4.79
CA TRP A 42 5.03 -21.91 -5.34
C TRP A 42 5.19 -22.06 -6.86
N ALA A 43 5.69 -21.04 -7.54
CA ALA A 43 5.94 -21.02 -8.97
C ALA A 43 6.94 -22.10 -9.39
N ILE A 44 6.47 -23.05 -10.21
CA ILE A 44 7.26 -24.17 -10.74
C ILE A 44 7.89 -23.77 -12.07
N GLY A 45 7.14 -23.04 -12.90
CA GLY A 45 7.56 -22.62 -14.23
C GLY A 45 8.20 -21.22 -14.27
N PRO A 46 9.06 -20.94 -15.26
CA PRO A 46 9.65 -19.60 -15.42
C PRO A 46 8.58 -18.51 -15.67
N GLU A 47 7.51 -18.83 -16.39
CA GLU A 47 6.40 -17.88 -16.63
C GLU A 47 5.67 -17.50 -15.34
N GLU A 48 5.39 -18.47 -14.46
CA GLU A 48 4.77 -18.23 -13.16
C GLU A 48 5.67 -17.37 -12.26
N GLN A 49 6.99 -17.60 -12.31
CA GLN A 49 7.96 -16.79 -11.59
C GLN A 49 7.98 -15.35 -12.10
N ASP A 50 7.94 -15.14 -13.43
CA ASP A 50 7.94 -13.81 -14.04
C ASP A 50 6.66 -13.04 -13.66
N ILE A 51 5.50 -13.70 -13.67
CA ILE A 51 4.23 -13.11 -13.22
C ILE A 51 4.32 -12.69 -11.75
N ALA A 52 4.80 -13.59 -10.88
CA ALA A 52 4.90 -13.29 -9.45
C ALA A 52 5.89 -12.15 -9.17
N ARG A 53 7.04 -12.11 -9.86
CA ARG A 53 8.00 -11.00 -9.78
C ARG A 53 7.39 -9.69 -10.27
N ALA A 54 6.63 -9.71 -11.36
CA ALA A 54 5.96 -8.52 -11.87
C ALA A 54 4.92 -7.98 -10.89
N MET A 55 4.18 -8.85 -10.19
CA MET A 55 3.26 -8.44 -9.12
C MET A 55 3.99 -7.71 -7.99
N ILE A 56 5.10 -8.26 -7.51
CA ILE A 56 5.91 -7.66 -6.45
C ILE A 56 6.47 -6.30 -6.91
N TYR A 57 7.11 -6.27 -8.10
CA TYR A 57 7.72 -5.08 -8.65
C TYR A 57 6.70 -3.95 -8.84
N ASN A 58 5.56 -4.24 -9.46
CA ASN A 58 4.52 -3.24 -9.70
C ASN A 58 3.96 -2.66 -8.39
N ALA A 59 3.88 -3.46 -7.32
CA ALA A 59 3.43 -2.99 -6.03
C ALA A 59 4.44 -2.00 -5.42
N PHE A 60 5.73 -2.31 -5.45
CA PHE A 60 6.78 -1.39 -4.99
C PHE A 60 6.88 -0.14 -5.85
N GLU A 61 6.78 -0.27 -7.18
CA GLU A 61 6.81 0.86 -8.10
C GLU A 61 5.62 1.80 -7.85
N THR A 62 4.42 1.25 -7.64
CA THR A 62 3.23 2.04 -7.28
C THR A 62 3.43 2.77 -5.96
N TYR A 63 3.93 2.08 -4.93
CA TYR A 63 4.23 2.70 -3.63
C TYR A 63 5.25 3.85 -3.75
N ALA A 64 6.31 3.63 -4.54
CA ALA A 64 7.35 4.61 -4.78
C ALA A 64 6.80 5.87 -5.47
N LEU A 65 5.98 5.69 -6.51
CA LEU A 65 5.35 6.78 -7.27
C LEU A 65 4.40 7.60 -6.40
N GLU A 66 3.52 6.95 -5.65
CA GLU A 66 2.52 7.61 -4.79
C GLU A 66 3.17 8.44 -3.68
N ARG A 67 4.34 8.02 -3.21
CA ARG A 67 5.08 8.69 -2.14
C ARG A 67 6.18 9.62 -2.63
N GLY A 68 6.38 9.72 -3.95
CA GLY A 68 7.44 10.54 -4.53
C GLY A 68 8.84 10.12 -4.07
N MET A 69 9.07 8.81 -3.89
CA MET A 69 10.35 8.24 -3.47
C MET A 69 10.94 7.32 -4.54
N SER A 70 12.20 6.93 -4.38
CA SER A 70 12.83 5.96 -5.27
C SER A 70 12.33 4.54 -4.98
N LEU A 71 12.30 3.68 -6.00
CA LEU A 71 11.95 2.25 -5.87
C LEU A 71 12.73 1.56 -4.74
N ALA A 72 14.06 1.73 -4.70
CA ALA A 72 14.90 1.13 -3.67
C ALA A 72 14.52 1.57 -2.23
N ALA A 73 14.04 2.81 -2.08
CA ALA A 73 13.57 3.31 -0.77
C ALA A 73 12.22 2.70 -0.39
N ALA A 74 11.33 2.47 -1.36
CA ALA A 74 10.06 1.78 -1.15
C ALA A 74 10.28 0.31 -0.76
N GLU A 75 11.16 -0.40 -1.48
CA GLU A 75 11.56 -1.77 -1.17
C GLU A 75 12.09 -1.86 0.27
N GLN A 76 13.09 -1.04 0.61
CA GLN A 76 13.69 -1.02 1.95
C GLN A 76 12.67 -0.69 3.06
N PHE A 77 11.77 0.27 2.81
CA PHE A 77 10.74 0.64 3.78
C PHE A 77 9.78 -0.52 4.04
N CYS A 78 9.29 -1.17 2.99
CA CYS A 78 8.38 -2.30 3.10
C CYS A 78 9.04 -3.53 3.73
N GLU A 79 10.30 -3.82 3.40
CA GLU A 79 11.07 -4.90 4.06
C GLU A 79 11.20 -4.66 5.55
N GLN A 80 11.58 -3.44 5.97
CA GLN A 80 11.68 -3.09 7.38
C GLN A 80 10.32 -3.20 8.09
N HIS A 81 9.25 -2.71 7.46
CA HIS A 81 7.90 -2.78 8.01
C HIS A 81 7.43 -4.22 8.22
N LEU A 82 7.73 -5.13 7.29
CA LEU A 82 7.43 -6.55 7.43
C LEU A 82 8.22 -7.21 8.56
N GLU A 83 9.51 -6.88 8.71
CA GLU A 83 10.33 -7.38 9.80
C GLU A 83 9.80 -6.89 11.17
N ASP A 84 9.43 -5.61 11.27
CA ASP A 84 8.83 -5.04 12.48
C ASP A 84 7.53 -5.78 12.87
N LEU A 85 6.66 -6.05 11.89
CA LEU A 85 5.43 -6.84 12.11
C LEU A 85 5.71 -8.27 12.56
N ILE A 86 6.74 -8.93 12.01
CA ILE A 86 7.16 -10.27 12.45
C ILE A 86 7.61 -10.23 13.91
N GLN A 87 8.42 -9.25 14.29
CA GLN A 87 8.90 -9.10 15.66
C GLN A 87 7.76 -8.82 16.64
N ASP A 88 6.79 -7.98 16.27
CA ASP A 88 5.61 -7.72 17.10
C ASP A 88 4.83 -9.00 17.38
N ILE A 89 4.61 -9.85 16.38
CA ILE A 89 3.93 -11.14 16.53
C ILE A 89 4.73 -12.08 17.44
N LEU A 90 6.05 -12.17 17.25
CA LEU A 90 6.92 -13.01 18.07
C LEU A 90 6.96 -12.56 19.54
N ALA A 91 6.78 -11.27 19.81
CA ALA A 91 6.80 -10.71 21.17
C ALA A 91 5.54 -11.02 21.99
N VAL A 92 4.42 -11.39 21.35
CA VAL A 92 3.16 -11.79 22.02
C VAL A 92 2.90 -13.30 22.05
N LEU A 93 3.83 -14.11 21.54
CA LEU A 93 3.81 -15.59 21.63
C LEU A 93 4.67 -16.09 22.79
#